data_AF-A0A938AXF9-F1
#
_entry.id   AF-A0A938AXF9-F1
#
_cell.length_a   1.000
_cell.length_b   1.000
_cell.length_c   1.000
_cell.angle_alpha   90.00
_cell.angle_beta   90.00
_cell.angle_gamma   90.00
#
_symmetry.space_group_name_H-M   'P 1'
#
loop_
_entity.id
_entity.type
_entity.pdbx_description
1 polymer ?
#
loop_
_entity_poly.entity_id
_entity_poly.type
_entity_poly.pdbx_seq_one_letter_code
_entity_poly.pdbx_strand_id
1 'polypeptide(L)'
;MIQGVLSRYRNFLPVTPQTPTITLGEGDTPLVRSVALEKELSCGELYFKLEGCNPTGSFKDRGMVVAVAKAVEAGSSTITCASTGNTSASAAAYGARFGLKVVVVIPKGKIAIGKLAQAIAYGAKIIAIQGNFDQALQVVRALVEKHPITLVNSLNPYRIEGQKTAAFEIVDDLGNAPDYFFIPVGNAGNITAYWKGFREYKEAGKSTQTPKMMGFQAAGAAPIVKGKPIDKPKTIATAIRIGNPASWKGATTARNESG
;
A
#
# COMPACT_ATOMS: atom_id res chain seq x y z
N MET A 1 19.65 8.19 12.66
CA MET A 1 18.42 8.86 12.20
C MET A 1 17.81 7.96 11.14
N ILE A 2 16.54 7.55 11.26
CA ILE A 2 15.89 6.66 10.28
C ILE A 2 15.83 7.39 8.93
N GLN A 3 16.37 6.80 7.86
CA GLN A 3 16.58 7.47 6.57
C GLN A 3 15.33 7.47 5.66
N GLY A 4 14.33 6.62 5.94
CA GLY A 4 13.16 6.40 5.09
C GLY A 4 13.44 5.51 3.88
N VAL A 5 12.38 5.05 3.19
CA VAL A 5 12.53 4.08 2.08
C VAL A 5 13.14 4.71 0.82
N LEU A 6 12.94 6.03 0.59
CA LEU A 6 13.50 6.73 -0.58
C LEU A 6 15.03 6.75 -0.56
N SER A 7 15.61 7.00 0.61
CA SER A 7 17.07 7.01 0.80
C SER A 7 17.63 5.59 0.76
N ARG A 8 17.06 4.67 1.55
CA ARG A 8 17.56 3.29 1.70
C ARG A 8 17.52 2.51 0.39
N TYR A 9 16.46 2.66 -0.39
CA TYR A 9 16.23 1.86 -1.61
C TYR A 9 16.25 2.70 -2.89
N ARG A 10 16.98 3.82 -2.89
CA ARG A 10 17.07 4.77 -4.01
C ARG A 10 17.29 4.09 -5.37
N ASN A 11 18.23 3.15 -5.42
CA ASN A 11 18.62 2.46 -6.66
C ASN A 11 17.54 1.51 -7.21
N PHE A 12 16.54 1.16 -6.40
CA PHE A 12 15.42 0.32 -6.80
C PHE A 12 14.14 1.11 -7.01
N LEU A 13 14.16 2.44 -6.86
CA LEU A 13 12.98 3.30 -6.96
C LEU A 13 13.09 4.21 -8.19
N PRO A 14 11.96 4.67 -8.76
CA PRO A 14 11.94 5.55 -9.93
C PRO A 14 12.25 7.02 -9.55
N VAL A 15 13.39 7.22 -8.89
CA VAL A 15 13.84 8.50 -8.36
C VAL A 15 14.96 9.06 -9.24
N THR A 16 14.93 10.37 -9.42
CA THR A 16 15.89 11.14 -10.20
C THR A 16 16.70 12.05 -9.25
N PRO A 17 17.77 12.71 -9.73
CA PRO A 17 18.41 13.79 -8.96
C PRO A 17 17.45 14.92 -8.55
N GLN A 18 16.34 15.10 -9.28
CA GLN A 18 15.31 16.10 -8.99
C GLN A 18 14.25 15.61 -7.98
N THR A 19 14.15 14.29 -7.75
CA THR A 19 13.21 13.75 -6.76
C THR A 19 13.60 14.23 -5.35
N PRO A 20 12.72 14.95 -4.64
CA PRO A 20 13.01 15.39 -3.29
C PRO A 20 13.10 14.18 -2.35
N THR A 21 14.11 14.19 -1.48
CA THR A 21 14.29 13.13 -0.49
C THR A 21 13.43 13.44 0.73
N ILE A 22 12.16 13.05 0.67
CA ILE A 22 11.17 13.26 1.72
C ILE A 22 10.99 12.01 2.57
N THR A 23 10.66 12.16 3.86
CA THR A 23 10.41 11.01 4.74
C THR A 23 9.62 11.40 6.00
N LEU A 24 8.85 10.46 6.53
CA LEU A 24 8.32 10.49 7.90
C LEU A 24 9.01 9.46 8.81
N GLY A 25 10.09 8.83 8.35
CA GLY A 25 10.73 7.68 8.99
C GLY A 25 10.03 6.36 8.68
N GLU A 26 9.32 6.27 7.56
CA GLU A 26 8.63 5.05 7.11
C GLU A 26 9.59 3.95 6.66
N GLY A 27 9.11 2.71 6.70
CA GLY A 27 9.94 1.53 6.51
C GLY A 27 10.70 1.15 7.76
N ASP A 28 11.71 0.29 7.59
CA ASP A 28 12.53 -0.29 8.66
C ASP A 28 11.69 -0.86 9.82
N THR A 29 10.55 -1.48 9.46
CA THR A 29 9.60 -1.98 10.45
C THR A 29 10.08 -3.29 11.07
N PRO A 30 9.76 -3.58 12.34
CA PRO A 30 10.22 -4.81 12.97
C PRO A 30 9.79 -6.08 12.21
N LEU A 31 10.72 -7.01 12.01
CA LEU A 31 10.44 -8.39 11.60
C LEU A 31 10.57 -9.28 12.84
N VAL A 32 9.44 -9.68 13.41
CA VAL A 32 9.40 -10.33 14.74
C VAL A 32 9.14 -11.82 14.60
N ARG A 33 10.07 -12.65 15.09
CA ARG A 33 9.89 -14.11 15.14
C ARG A 33 8.87 -14.50 16.22
N SER A 34 7.98 -15.43 15.88
CA SER A 34 6.93 -15.92 16.76
C SER A 34 7.23 -17.31 17.31
N VAL A 35 8.00 -17.36 18.39
CA VAL A 35 8.45 -18.60 19.07
C VAL A 35 7.33 -19.49 19.61
N ALA A 36 6.17 -18.93 19.94
CA ALA A 36 5.03 -19.71 20.45
C ALA A 36 4.25 -20.37 19.28
N LEU A 37 3.83 -19.55 18.31
CA LEU A 37 3.04 -20.04 17.17
C LEU A 37 3.83 -20.98 16.25
N GLU A 38 5.15 -20.79 16.10
CA GLU A 38 5.95 -21.73 15.29
C GLU A 38 5.91 -23.17 15.85
N LYS A 39 5.87 -23.31 17.18
CA LYS A 39 5.73 -24.60 17.87
C LYS A 39 4.31 -25.14 17.78
N GLU A 40 3.32 -24.28 18.02
CA GLU A 40 1.90 -24.66 17.96
C GLU A 40 1.51 -25.20 16.58
N LEU A 41 1.97 -24.53 15.51
CA LEU A 41 1.65 -24.89 14.13
C LEU A 41 2.60 -25.93 13.54
N SER A 42 3.72 -26.23 14.23
CA SER A 42 4.78 -27.10 13.71
C SER A 42 5.23 -26.71 12.29
N CYS A 43 5.34 -25.41 12.03
CA CYS A 43 5.56 -24.85 10.68
C CYS A 43 7.00 -24.41 10.39
N GLY A 44 7.94 -24.69 11.31
CA GLY A 44 9.27 -24.07 11.26
C GLY A 44 9.20 -22.59 11.60
N GLU A 45 10.18 -21.81 11.19
CA GLU A 45 10.29 -20.41 11.61
C GLU A 45 9.15 -19.54 11.08
N LEU A 46 8.50 -18.78 11.98
CA LEU A 46 7.40 -17.87 11.65
C LEU A 46 7.74 -16.44 12.05
N TYR A 47 7.63 -15.52 11.10
CA TYR A 47 7.94 -14.10 11.31
C TYR A 47 6.75 -13.20 10.96
N PHE A 48 6.61 -12.09 11.69
CA PHE A 48 5.63 -11.04 11.44
C PHE A 48 6.34 -9.73 11.09
N LYS A 49 6.13 -9.23 9.85
CA LYS A 49 6.56 -7.88 9.46
C LYS A 49 5.55 -6.86 9.98
N LEU A 50 5.91 -6.11 11.02
CA LEU A 50 5.01 -5.24 11.78
C LEU A 50 4.80 -3.89 11.10
N GLU A 51 4.08 -3.90 9.97
CA GLU A 51 3.79 -2.70 9.17
C GLU A 51 2.91 -1.66 9.89
N GLY A 52 2.33 -2.02 11.03
CA GLY A 52 1.63 -1.09 11.94
C GLY A 52 2.57 -0.10 12.65
N CYS A 53 3.89 -0.35 12.64
CA CYS A 53 4.88 0.56 13.21
C CYS A 53 5.30 1.70 12.26
N ASN A 54 4.75 1.74 11.03
CA ASN A 54 4.93 2.89 10.14
C ASN A 54 4.28 4.16 10.73
N PRO A 55 4.71 5.37 10.31
CA PRO A 55 4.30 6.65 10.91
C PRO A 55 2.79 6.87 11.04
N THR A 56 2.00 6.40 10.07
CA THR A 56 0.52 6.52 10.11
C THR A 56 -0.19 5.23 10.53
N GLY A 57 0.57 4.21 10.93
CA GLY A 57 0.05 2.94 11.40
C GLY A 57 -0.20 1.91 10.30
N SER A 58 0.39 2.06 9.11
CA SER A 58 0.21 1.08 8.04
C SER A 58 1.28 1.10 6.94
N PHE A 59 1.38 -0.01 6.20
CA PHE A 59 2.22 -0.14 4.99
C PHE A 59 1.94 0.88 3.87
N LYS A 60 0.84 1.65 3.96
CA LYS A 60 0.52 2.66 2.93
C LYS A 60 1.61 3.72 2.83
N ASP A 61 2.30 3.99 3.93
CA ASP A 61 3.36 5.01 4.01
C ASP A 61 4.49 4.74 3.03
N ARG A 62 4.89 3.47 2.88
CA ARG A 62 5.92 3.04 1.90
C ARG A 62 5.60 3.47 0.48
N GLY A 63 4.36 3.29 0.06
CA GLY A 63 3.92 3.70 -1.28
C GLY A 63 3.65 5.20 -1.36
N MET A 64 3.15 5.79 -0.27
CA MET A 64 2.74 7.19 -0.25
C MET A 64 3.94 8.13 -0.35
N VAL A 65 5.04 7.83 0.34
CA VAL A 65 6.25 8.64 0.27
C VAL A 65 6.80 8.74 -1.15
N VAL A 66 6.82 7.64 -1.90
CA VAL A 66 7.27 7.65 -3.31
C VAL A 66 6.27 8.41 -4.18
N ALA A 67 4.97 8.16 -4.01
CA ALA A 67 3.94 8.87 -4.78
C ALA A 67 3.97 10.39 -4.54
N VAL A 68 4.19 10.82 -3.30
CA VAL A 68 4.26 12.23 -2.92
C VAL A 68 5.57 12.87 -3.39
N ALA A 69 6.70 12.18 -3.28
CA ALA A 69 7.97 12.69 -3.79
C ALA A 69 7.91 12.95 -5.30
N LYS A 70 7.31 12.02 -6.06
CA LYS A 70 7.09 12.18 -7.51
C LYS A 70 6.04 13.23 -7.83
N ALA A 71 5.03 13.42 -6.99
CA ALA A 71 4.06 14.51 -7.14
C ALA A 71 4.74 15.88 -6.98
N VAL A 72 5.59 16.04 -5.97
CA VAL A 72 6.36 17.27 -5.74
C VAL A 72 7.35 17.52 -6.87
N GLU A 73 8.08 16.49 -7.31
CA GLU A 73 8.99 16.58 -8.47
C GLU A 73 8.25 17.02 -9.74
N ALA A 74 7.01 16.56 -9.94
CA ALA A 74 6.15 16.97 -11.06
C ALA A 74 5.47 18.34 -10.85
N GLY A 75 5.80 19.08 -9.78
CA GLY A 75 5.24 20.40 -9.50
C GLY A 75 3.80 20.41 -9.00
N SER A 76 3.26 19.26 -8.54
CA SER A 76 1.92 19.23 -7.96
C SER A 76 1.88 19.93 -6.61
N SER A 77 0.90 20.81 -6.41
CA SER A 77 0.64 21.46 -5.13
C SER A 77 -0.48 20.79 -4.33
N THR A 78 -1.16 19.80 -4.94
CA THR A 78 -2.33 19.12 -4.40
C THR A 78 -2.27 17.63 -4.71
N ILE A 79 -2.63 16.80 -3.74
CA ILE A 79 -2.82 15.36 -3.92
C ILE A 79 -4.25 14.97 -3.55
N THR A 80 -4.75 13.93 -4.20
CA THR A 80 -6.11 13.45 -3.96
C THR A 80 -6.17 11.93 -3.86
N CYS A 81 -7.09 11.44 -3.02
CA CYS A 81 -7.44 10.03 -3.02
C CYS A 81 -8.92 9.76 -2.74
N ALA A 82 -9.41 8.66 -3.29
CA ALA A 82 -10.67 8.03 -2.90
C ALA A 82 -10.35 6.91 -1.89
N SER A 83 -10.44 7.22 -0.60
CA SER A 83 -10.25 6.25 0.49
C SER A 83 -10.88 6.75 1.78
N THR A 84 -11.18 5.82 2.68
CA THR A 84 -11.89 6.09 3.93
C THR A 84 -11.11 5.58 5.14
N GLY A 85 -9.80 5.35 4.98
CA GLY A 85 -8.96 4.69 5.99
C GLY A 85 -7.48 4.91 5.72
N ASN A 86 -6.66 3.84 5.79
CA ASN A 86 -5.21 3.96 5.83
C ASN A 86 -4.59 4.76 4.67
N THR A 87 -5.15 4.69 3.46
CA THR A 87 -4.58 5.47 2.32
C THR A 87 -4.83 6.97 2.50
N SER A 88 -6.00 7.38 2.99
CA SER A 88 -6.30 8.79 3.23
C SER A 88 -5.53 9.33 4.43
N ALA A 89 -5.34 8.53 5.48
CA ALA A 89 -4.50 8.90 6.62
C ALA A 89 -3.04 9.14 6.20
N SER A 90 -2.47 8.20 5.43
CA SER A 90 -1.13 8.32 4.87
C SER A 90 -1.00 9.55 3.95
N ALA A 91 -1.90 9.72 2.98
CA ALA A 91 -1.89 10.88 2.09
C ALA A 91 -1.95 12.20 2.86
N ALA A 92 -2.82 12.28 3.87
CA ALA A 92 -2.96 13.45 4.73
C ALA A 92 -1.67 13.78 5.49
N ALA A 93 -1.03 12.78 6.11
CA ALA A 93 0.20 12.97 6.87
C ALA A 93 1.36 13.48 5.99
N TYR A 94 1.59 12.83 4.84
CA TYR A 94 2.64 13.26 3.91
C TYR A 94 2.32 14.63 3.31
N GLY A 95 1.07 14.90 2.94
CA GLY A 95 0.70 16.20 2.43
C GLY A 95 0.89 17.32 3.46
N ALA A 96 0.49 17.09 4.72
CA ALA A 96 0.72 18.03 5.81
C ALA A 96 2.20 18.32 6.05
N ARG A 97 3.05 17.29 6.06
CA ARG A 97 4.50 17.43 6.29
C ARG A 97 5.21 18.20 5.17
N PHE A 98 4.80 17.99 3.92
CA PHE A 98 5.50 18.52 2.73
C PHE A 98 4.73 19.64 2.01
N GLY A 99 3.75 20.27 2.69
CA GLY A 99 3.08 21.49 2.21
C GLY A 99 2.10 21.29 1.06
N LEU A 100 1.57 20.08 0.87
CA LEU A 100 0.57 19.78 -0.17
C LEU A 100 -0.84 19.86 0.38
N LYS A 101 -1.75 20.42 -0.43
CA LYS A 101 -3.19 20.31 -0.15
C LYS A 101 -3.63 18.87 -0.36
N VAL A 102 -4.35 18.30 0.60
CA VAL A 102 -4.87 16.93 0.50
C VAL A 102 -6.38 16.97 0.39
N VAL A 103 -6.90 16.36 -0.66
CA VAL A 103 -8.34 16.19 -0.88
C VAL A 103 -8.69 14.71 -0.78
N VAL A 104 -9.67 14.39 0.04
CA VAL A 104 -10.15 13.01 0.22
C VAL A 104 -11.60 12.95 -0.21
N VAL A 105 -11.87 12.25 -1.31
CA VAL A 105 -13.21 12.15 -1.89
C VAL A 105 -13.86 10.84 -1.46
N ILE A 106 -15.04 10.94 -0.85
CA ILE A 106 -15.74 9.80 -0.24
C ILE A 106 -17.25 9.83 -0.50
N PRO A 107 -17.92 8.67 -0.54
CA PRO A 107 -19.38 8.65 -0.61
C PRO A 107 -20.02 9.06 0.73
N LYS A 108 -21.06 9.91 0.68
CA LYS A 108 -21.83 10.38 1.83
C LYS A 108 -22.48 9.22 2.59
N GLY A 109 -22.48 9.30 3.93
CA GLY A 109 -23.27 8.42 4.80
C GLY A 109 -22.75 6.99 5.02
N LYS A 110 -21.60 6.60 4.45
CA LYS A 110 -21.08 5.21 4.53
C LYS A 110 -19.83 5.02 5.40
N ILE A 111 -19.41 6.04 6.15
CA ILE A 111 -18.08 6.07 6.79
C ILE A 111 -18.18 6.56 8.22
N ALA A 112 -17.66 5.73 9.14
CA ALA A 112 -17.50 6.11 10.53
C ALA A 112 -16.41 7.19 10.66
N ILE A 113 -16.71 8.27 11.38
CA ILE A 113 -15.79 9.39 11.64
C ILE A 113 -14.43 8.90 12.16
N GLY A 114 -14.41 7.87 13.02
CA GLY A 114 -13.18 7.30 13.55
C GLY A 114 -12.19 6.81 12.48
N LYS A 115 -12.66 6.42 11.28
CA LYS A 115 -11.77 6.03 10.19
C LYS A 115 -11.15 7.21 9.44
N LEU A 116 -11.77 8.38 9.55
CA LEU A 116 -11.29 9.63 8.96
C LEU A 116 -10.55 10.51 9.97
N ALA A 117 -10.57 10.16 11.26
CA ALA A 117 -10.01 10.96 12.34
C ALA A 117 -8.56 11.37 12.07
N GLN A 118 -7.69 10.43 11.67
CA GLN A 118 -6.30 10.74 11.30
C GLN A 118 -6.23 11.71 10.10
N ALA A 119 -7.00 11.47 9.05
CA ALA A 119 -6.98 12.33 7.86
C ALA A 119 -7.43 13.77 8.18
N ILE A 120 -8.46 13.91 9.01
CA ILE A 120 -8.95 15.21 9.49
C ILE A 120 -7.92 15.89 10.39
N ALA A 121 -7.31 15.15 11.32
CA ALA A 121 -6.28 15.67 12.23
C ALA A 121 -5.05 16.17 11.47
N TYR A 122 -4.68 15.52 10.38
CA TYR A 122 -3.62 15.97 9.47
C TYR A 122 -4.07 17.08 8.50
N GLY A 123 -5.31 17.58 8.58
CA GLY A 123 -5.78 18.73 7.81
C GLY A 123 -6.27 18.40 6.39
N ALA A 124 -6.59 17.14 6.08
CA ALA A 124 -7.17 16.80 4.78
C ALA A 124 -8.58 17.38 4.62
N LYS A 125 -8.85 17.93 3.42
CA LYS A 125 -10.18 18.38 3.03
C LYS A 125 -11.02 17.17 2.60
N ILE A 126 -12.02 16.85 3.40
CA ILE A 126 -12.92 15.73 3.13
C ILE A 126 -14.09 16.23 2.26
N ILE A 127 -14.22 15.68 1.05
CA ILE A 127 -15.34 15.96 0.14
C ILE A 127 -16.24 14.74 0.11
N ALA A 128 -17.41 14.86 0.73
CA ALA A 128 -18.43 13.82 0.68
C ALA A 128 -19.36 14.04 -0.52
N ILE A 129 -19.36 13.10 -1.47
CA ILE A 129 -20.24 13.14 -2.65
C ILE A 129 -21.49 12.30 -2.44
N GLN A 130 -22.60 12.70 -3.07
CA GLN A 130 -23.78 11.84 -3.18
C GLN A 130 -23.53 10.79 -4.26
N GLY A 131 -23.23 9.56 -3.85
CA GLY A 131 -22.89 8.49 -4.78
C GLY A 131 -22.20 7.29 -4.13
N ASN A 132 -21.61 6.43 -4.95
CA ASN A 132 -20.82 5.27 -4.53
C ASN A 132 -19.30 5.51 -4.71
N PHE A 133 -18.48 4.49 -4.40
CA PHE A 133 -17.03 4.59 -4.51
C PHE A 133 -16.55 4.78 -5.96
N ASP A 134 -17.19 4.11 -6.92
CA ASP A 134 -16.80 4.21 -8.33
C ASP A 134 -17.07 5.62 -8.87
N GLN A 135 -18.19 6.22 -8.50
CA GLN A 135 -18.50 7.62 -8.80
C GLN A 135 -17.50 8.58 -8.14
N ALA A 136 -17.06 8.30 -6.90
CA ALA A 136 -16.02 9.09 -6.25
C ALA A 136 -14.69 9.00 -7.01
N LEU A 137 -14.33 7.80 -7.50
CA LEU A 137 -13.14 7.60 -8.30
C LEU A 137 -13.24 8.31 -9.67
N GLN A 138 -14.41 8.32 -10.31
CA GLN A 138 -14.67 9.06 -11.55
C GLN A 138 -14.48 10.57 -11.35
N VAL A 139 -15.06 11.14 -10.29
CA VAL A 139 -14.88 12.57 -9.95
C VAL A 139 -13.39 12.88 -9.74
N VAL A 140 -12.69 12.04 -8.99
CA VAL A 140 -11.26 12.21 -8.74
C VAL A 140 -10.45 12.16 -10.03
N ARG A 141 -10.75 11.26 -10.97
CA ARG A 141 -10.08 11.19 -12.27
C ARG A 141 -10.33 12.46 -13.09
N ALA A 142 -11.57 12.91 -13.18
CA ALA A 142 -11.92 14.14 -13.90
C ALA A 142 -11.24 15.40 -13.30
N LEU A 143 -11.04 15.44 -11.98
CA LEU A 143 -10.30 16.52 -11.32
C LEU A 143 -8.81 16.51 -11.68
N VAL A 144 -8.20 15.33 -11.74
CA VAL A 144 -6.78 15.15 -12.08
C VAL A 144 -6.51 15.50 -13.55
N GLU A 145 -7.47 15.28 -14.44
CA GLU A 145 -7.35 15.66 -15.86
C GLU A 145 -7.40 17.19 -16.08
N LYS A 146 -8.09 17.93 -15.21
CA LYS A 146 -8.37 19.36 -15.40
C LYS A 146 -7.52 20.29 -14.52
N HIS A 147 -6.88 19.75 -13.49
CA HIS A 147 -6.15 20.53 -12.49
C HIS A 147 -4.82 19.86 -12.14
N PRO A 148 -3.81 20.61 -11.67
CA PRO A 148 -2.52 20.08 -11.23
C PRO A 148 -2.65 19.35 -9.88
N ILE A 149 -3.43 18.26 -9.87
CA ILE A 149 -3.74 17.42 -8.73
C ILE A 149 -3.21 16.02 -9.03
N THR A 150 -2.35 15.48 -8.17
CA THR A 150 -1.87 14.10 -8.35
C THR A 150 -2.78 13.10 -7.64
N LEU A 151 -3.21 12.06 -8.37
CA LEU A 151 -3.91 10.91 -7.79
C LEU A 151 -2.94 10.00 -7.04
N VAL A 152 -3.17 9.74 -5.75
CA VAL A 152 -2.32 8.87 -4.91
C VAL A 152 -3.01 7.56 -4.47
N ASN A 153 -4.10 7.19 -5.13
CA ASN A 153 -4.72 5.86 -5.00
C ASN A 153 -3.78 4.75 -5.50
N SER A 154 -4.14 3.49 -5.27
CA SER A 154 -3.37 2.31 -5.69
C SER A 154 -3.21 2.12 -7.20
N LEU A 155 -3.88 2.93 -8.03
CA LEU A 155 -3.66 2.98 -9.48
C LEU A 155 -2.38 3.74 -9.85
N ASN A 156 -1.88 4.58 -8.94
CA ASN A 156 -0.61 5.28 -9.14
C ASN A 156 0.54 4.26 -9.05
N PRO A 157 1.37 4.08 -10.10
CA PRO A 157 2.42 3.07 -10.13
C PRO A 157 3.45 3.28 -9.01
N TYR A 158 3.72 4.52 -8.60
CA TYR A 158 4.66 4.85 -7.52
C TYR A 158 4.24 4.24 -6.17
N ARG A 159 2.95 3.98 -5.96
CA ARG A 159 2.46 3.27 -4.78
C ARG A 159 2.99 1.85 -4.70
N ILE A 160 3.07 1.15 -5.84
CA ILE A 160 3.59 -0.21 -5.92
C ILE A 160 5.11 -0.19 -5.76
N GLU A 161 5.79 0.74 -6.43
CA GLU A 161 7.24 0.93 -6.31
C GLU A 161 7.68 1.16 -4.87
N GLY A 162 6.99 2.03 -4.14
CA GLY A 162 7.32 2.24 -2.73
C GLY A 162 6.98 1.03 -1.85
N GLN A 163 5.82 0.40 -2.04
CA GLN A 163 5.42 -0.76 -1.23
C GLN A 163 6.32 -1.99 -1.42
N LYS A 164 6.98 -2.17 -2.58
CA LYS A 164 7.86 -3.32 -2.83
C LYS A 164 9.07 -3.35 -1.88
N THR A 165 9.45 -2.20 -1.34
CA THR A 165 10.57 -2.06 -0.38
C THR A 165 10.39 -2.90 0.88
N ALA A 166 9.16 -3.24 1.25
CA ALA A 166 8.92 -4.14 2.37
C ALA A 166 9.45 -5.56 2.11
N ALA A 167 9.43 -6.03 0.86
CA ALA A 167 10.03 -7.31 0.49
C ALA A 167 11.56 -7.24 0.56
N PHE A 168 12.16 -6.11 0.18
CA PHE A 168 13.59 -5.87 0.29
C PHE A 168 14.05 -5.95 1.75
N GLU A 169 13.34 -5.27 2.66
CA GLU A 169 13.66 -5.34 4.09
C GLU A 169 13.60 -6.75 4.65
N ILE A 170 12.60 -7.55 4.25
CA ILE A 170 12.51 -8.95 4.71
C ILE A 170 13.75 -9.74 4.27
N VAL A 171 14.21 -9.56 3.04
CA VAL A 171 15.42 -10.24 2.56
C VAL A 171 16.68 -9.70 3.24
N ASP A 172 16.76 -8.38 3.46
CA ASP A 172 17.87 -7.76 4.20
C ASP A 172 17.96 -8.33 5.64
N ASP A 173 16.81 -8.49 6.31
CA ASP A 173 16.72 -8.95 7.70
C ASP A 173 16.98 -10.46 7.83
N LEU A 174 16.47 -11.28 6.90
CA LEU A 174 16.60 -12.75 6.94
C LEU A 174 17.85 -13.29 6.21
N GLY A 175 18.50 -12.45 5.39
CA GLY A 175 19.60 -12.85 4.50
C GLY A 175 19.17 -13.59 3.22
N ASN A 176 17.91 -13.98 3.09
CA ASN A 176 17.33 -14.58 1.89
C ASN A 176 15.79 -14.40 1.89
N ALA A 177 15.12 -14.64 0.76
CA ALA A 177 13.67 -14.70 0.76
C ALA A 177 13.14 -15.92 1.54
N PRO A 178 11.99 -15.78 2.26
CA PRO A 178 11.37 -16.92 2.95
C PRO A 178 10.81 -17.93 1.95
N ASP A 179 10.44 -19.12 2.43
CA ASP A 179 9.82 -20.14 1.57
C ASP A 179 8.37 -19.78 1.19
N TYR A 180 7.64 -19.21 2.15
CA TYR A 180 6.25 -18.77 1.98
C TYR A 180 6.08 -17.34 2.48
N PHE A 181 5.27 -16.57 1.77
CA PHE A 181 4.92 -15.21 2.18
C PHE A 181 3.40 -15.02 2.24
N PHE A 182 2.87 -14.84 3.46
CA PHE A 182 1.43 -14.76 3.74
C PHE A 182 0.98 -13.30 3.84
N ILE A 183 -0.07 -12.93 3.09
CA ILE A 183 -0.50 -11.53 3.01
C ILE A 183 -2.03 -11.37 2.80
N PRO A 184 -2.69 -10.43 3.50
CA PRO A 184 -4.08 -10.07 3.20
C PRO A 184 -4.24 -9.42 1.83
N VAL A 185 -5.29 -9.80 1.11
CA VAL A 185 -5.59 -9.32 -0.25
C VAL A 185 -6.93 -8.59 -0.27
N GLY A 186 -6.85 -7.25 -0.23
CA GLY A 186 -7.96 -6.34 -0.52
C GLY A 186 -7.95 -5.93 -2.00
N ASN A 187 -7.36 -4.77 -2.29
CA ASN A 187 -7.27 -4.24 -3.67
C ASN A 187 -6.16 -4.88 -4.52
N ALA A 188 -5.55 -5.97 -4.03
CA ALA A 188 -4.43 -6.70 -4.64
C ALA A 188 -3.09 -5.96 -4.82
N GLY A 189 -3.02 -4.63 -4.66
CA GLY A 189 -1.76 -3.91 -4.88
C GLY A 189 -0.59 -4.32 -3.97
N ASN A 190 -0.84 -4.76 -2.74
CA ASN A 190 0.26 -5.10 -1.82
C ASN A 190 0.93 -6.42 -2.21
N ILE A 191 0.17 -7.49 -2.47
CA ILE A 191 0.74 -8.76 -2.94
C ILE A 191 1.49 -8.59 -4.26
N THR A 192 1.00 -7.74 -5.17
CA THR A 192 1.72 -7.37 -6.40
C THR A 192 3.05 -6.67 -6.11
N ALA A 193 3.07 -5.72 -5.16
CA ALA A 193 4.28 -5.01 -4.78
C ALA A 193 5.32 -5.94 -4.13
N TYR A 194 4.91 -6.82 -3.21
CA TYR A 194 5.82 -7.77 -2.58
C TYR A 194 6.39 -8.76 -3.59
N TRP A 195 5.56 -9.30 -4.50
CA TRP A 195 6.05 -10.18 -5.55
C TRP A 195 7.09 -9.50 -6.44
N LYS A 196 6.81 -8.25 -6.86
CA LYS A 196 7.78 -7.43 -7.61
C LYS A 196 9.08 -7.26 -6.83
N GLY A 197 9.01 -6.94 -5.55
CA GLY A 197 10.19 -6.78 -4.68
C GLY A 197 11.02 -8.05 -4.58
N PHE A 198 10.41 -9.20 -4.29
CA PHE A 198 11.13 -10.48 -4.21
C PHE A 198 11.79 -10.84 -5.54
N ARG A 199 11.11 -10.65 -6.68
CA ARG A 199 11.71 -10.90 -8.01
C ARG A 199 12.90 -9.97 -8.28
N GLU A 200 12.75 -8.67 -8.06
CA GLU A 200 13.84 -7.71 -8.29
C GLU A 200 15.07 -7.98 -7.41
N TYR A 201 14.87 -8.38 -6.15
CA TYR A 201 15.99 -8.76 -5.29
C TYR A 201 16.65 -10.06 -5.71
N LYS A 202 15.88 -11.03 -6.23
CA LYS A 202 16.44 -12.24 -6.84
C LYS A 202 17.25 -11.89 -8.10
N GLU A 203 16.70 -11.07 -9.00
CA GLU A 203 17.37 -10.59 -10.21
C GLU A 203 18.65 -9.81 -9.90
N ALA A 204 18.66 -9.03 -8.81
CA ALA A 204 19.84 -8.30 -8.33
C ALA A 204 20.83 -9.16 -7.53
N GLY A 205 20.62 -10.48 -7.42
CA GLY A 205 21.50 -11.40 -6.68
C GLY A 205 21.49 -11.21 -5.16
N LYS A 206 20.49 -10.51 -4.61
CA LYS A 206 20.30 -10.30 -3.16
C LYS A 206 19.57 -11.46 -2.48
N SER A 207 18.91 -12.31 -3.25
CA SER A 207 18.19 -13.49 -2.80
C SER A 207 18.45 -14.64 -3.77
N THR A 208 18.63 -15.85 -3.27
CA THR A 208 18.79 -17.04 -4.14
C THR A 208 17.44 -17.58 -4.62
N GLN A 209 16.35 -17.22 -3.93
CA GLN A 209 15.01 -17.69 -4.21
C GLN A 209 13.96 -16.58 -4.15
N THR A 210 12.71 -16.96 -4.45
CA THR A 210 11.52 -16.14 -4.27
C THR A 210 10.51 -16.96 -3.48
N PRO A 211 9.72 -16.34 -2.58
CA PRO A 211 8.74 -17.08 -1.79
C PRO A 211 7.55 -17.50 -2.64
N LYS A 212 6.87 -18.56 -2.23
CA LYS A 212 5.50 -18.82 -2.66
C LYS A 212 4.56 -17.77 -2.06
N MET A 213 3.81 -17.07 -2.92
CA MET A 213 2.95 -15.95 -2.52
C MET A 213 1.57 -16.44 -2.09
N MET A 214 1.28 -16.34 -0.79
CA MET A 214 0.06 -16.83 -0.17
C MET A 214 -0.90 -15.66 0.15
N GLY A 215 -1.81 -15.36 -0.77
CA GLY A 215 -2.78 -14.27 -0.65
C GLY A 215 -4.13 -14.71 -0.05
N PHE A 216 -4.63 -13.98 0.96
CA PHE A 216 -5.87 -14.33 1.66
C PHE A 216 -6.95 -13.24 1.56
N GLN A 217 -8.17 -13.62 1.19
CA GLN A 217 -9.33 -12.74 1.18
C GLN A 217 -10.37 -13.18 2.22
N ALA A 218 -11.15 -12.25 2.75
CA ALA A 218 -12.29 -12.62 3.59
C ALA A 218 -13.38 -13.31 2.75
N ALA A 219 -14.00 -14.37 3.26
CA ALA A 219 -14.94 -15.21 2.50
C ALA A 219 -16.09 -14.42 1.82
N GLY A 220 -16.64 -13.42 2.49
CA GLY A 220 -17.69 -12.54 1.96
C GLY A 220 -17.20 -11.42 1.02
N ALA A 221 -15.89 -11.32 0.80
CA ALA A 221 -15.22 -10.35 -0.06
C ALA A 221 -14.02 -10.99 -0.78
N ALA A 222 -14.21 -12.20 -1.32
CA ALA A 222 -13.18 -13.00 -1.99
C ALA A 222 -13.38 -13.13 -3.52
N PRO A 223 -13.41 -12.01 -4.28
CA PRO A 223 -13.69 -12.04 -5.71
C PRO A 223 -12.61 -12.79 -6.52
N ILE A 224 -11.32 -12.69 -6.14
CA ILE A 224 -10.23 -13.39 -6.85
C ILE A 224 -10.36 -14.90 -6.70
N VAL A 225 -10.68 -15.35 -5.49
CA VAL A 225 -10.93 -16.78 -5.21
C VAL A 225 -12.13 -17.29 -6.01
N LYS A 226 -13.20 -16.49 -6.11
CA LYS A 226 -14.43 -16.85 -6.85
C LYS A 226 -14.32 -16.65 -8.37
N GLY A 227 -13.24 -16.06 -8.87
CA GLY A 227 -13.06 -15.76 -10.29
C GLY A 227 -14.01 -14.70 -10.86
N LYS A 228 -14.74 -13.95 -10.01
CA LYS A 228 -15.71 -12.93 -10.46
C LYS A 228 -15.90 -11.81 -9.44
N PRO A 229 -16.23 -10.57 -9.88
CA PRO A 229 -16.56 -9.48 -8.97
C PRO A 229 -17.69 -9.83 -7.99
N ILE A 230 -17.66 -9.22 -6.81
CA ILE A 230 -18.71 -9.32 -5.79
C ILE A 230 -19.29 -7.93 -5.58
N ASP A 231 -20.54 -7.71 -5.99
CA ASP A 231 -21.17 -6.38 -5.94
C ASP A 231 -21.38 -5.85 -4.51
N LYS A 232 -21.65 -6.75 -3.57
CA LYS A 232 -21.96 -6.42 -2.16
C LYS A 232 -20.99 -7.15 -1.21
N PRO A 233 -19.68 -6.79 -1.20
CA PRO A 233 -18.70 -7.46 -0.37
C PRO A 233 -18.99 -7.23 1.13
N LYS A 234 -18.90 -8.28 1.94
CA LYS A 234 -19.16 -8.24 3.40
C LYS A 234 -18.01 -8.87 4.18
N THR A 235 -17.53 -8.17 5.21
CA THR A 235 -16.59 -8.68 6.21
C THR A 235 -16.43 -7.66 7.33
N ILE A 236 -16.13 -8.13 8.55
CA ILE A 236 -15.69 -7.29 9.68
C ILE A 236 -14.31 -6.67 9.42
N ALA A 237 -13.45 -7.34 8.66
CA ALA A 237 -12.13 -6.87 8.26
C ALA A 237 -12.24 -5.79 7.16
N THR A 238 -12.72 -4.60 7.55
CA THR A 238 -13.15 -3.59 6.58
C THR A 238 -12.06 -3.09 5.63
N ALA A 239 -10.78 -3.23 5.99
CA ALA A 239 -9.63 -2.88 5.13
C ALA A 239 -9.53 -3.76 3.86
N ILE A 240 -10.07 -4.97 3.91
CA ILE A 240 -10.09 -5.93 2.78
C ILE A 240 -11.51 -6.19 2.26
N ARG A 241 -12.50 -5.35 2.62
CA ARG A 241 -13.88 -5.42 2.11
C ARG A 241 -13.96 -4.87 0.69
N ILE A 242 -13.38 -5.58 -0.28
CA ILE A 242 -13.26 -5.15 -1.68
C ILE A 242 -13.85 -6.22 -2.60
N GLY A 243 -14.78 -5.78 -3.45
CA GLY A 243 -15.53 -6.66 -4.35
C GLY A 243 -14.97 -6.75 -5.77
N ASN A 244 -14.15 -5.78 -6.18
CA ASN A 244 -13.51 -5.75 -7.50
C ASN A 244 -12.09 -5.16 -7.40
N PRO A 245 -11.07 -5.98 -7.11
CA PRO A 245 -9.70 -5.52 -6.91
C PRO A 245 -9.09 -4.86 -8.14
N ALA A 246 -8.58 -3.64 -8.00
CA ALA A 246 -7.94 -2.91 -9.10
C ALA A 246 -6.67 -3.61 -9.63
N SER A 247 -5.91 -4.28 -8.77
CA SER A 247 -4.69 -5.01 -9.15
C SER A 247 -4.92 -6.51 -9.32
N TRP A 248 -6.12 -6.93 -9.74
CA TRP A 248 -6.49 -8.35 -9.88
C TRP A 248 -5.45 -9.17 -10.65
N LYS A 249 -5.10 -8.72 -11.87
CA LYS A 249 -4.13 -9.40 -12.73
C LYS A 249 -2.77 -9.55 -12.04
N GLY A 250 -2.31 -8.49 -11.37
CA GLY A 250 -1.05 -8.51 -10.62
C GLY A 250 -1.04 -9.54 -9.49
N ALA A 251 -2.15 -9.71 -8.75
CA ALA A 251 -2.25 -10.74 -7.72
C ALA A 251 -2.31 -12.17 -8.30
N THR A 252 -3.06 -12.39 -9.39
CA THR A 252 -3.10 -13.70 -10.03
C THR A 252 -1.76 -14.08 -10.66
N THR A 253 -1.04 -13.11 -11.24
CA THR A 253 0.33 -13.30 -11.71
C THR A 253 1.26 -13.67 -10.57
N ALA A 254 1.24 -12.92 -9.45
CA ALA A 254 2.04 -13.24 -8.28
C ALA A 254 1.81 -14.67 -7.78
N ARG A 255 0.53 -15.09 -7.65
CA ARG A 255 0.17 -16.46 -7.27
C ARG A 255 0.75 -17.49 -8.25
N ASN A 256 0.51 -17.32 -9.55
CA ASN A 256 0.85 -18.30 -10.56
C ASN A 256 2.37 -18.43 -10.78
N GLU A 257 3.11 -17.32 -10.75
CA GLU A 257 4.56 -17.33 -10.98
C GLU A 257 5.35 -17.78 -9.74
N SER A 258 4.79 -17.63 -8.54
CA SER A 258 5.47 -17.98 -7.30
C SER A 258 5.44 -19.48 -6.96
N GLY A 259 4.75 -20.29 -7.77
CA GLY A 259 4.62 -21.75 -7.63
C GLY A 259 3.49 -22.17 -6.73
#